data_AF-A0AA41CQT1-F1
#
_entry.id   AF-A0AA41CQT1-F1
#
_cell.length_a   1.000
_cell.length_b   1.000
_cell.length_c   1.000
_cell.angle_alpha   90.00
_cell.angle_beta   90.00
_cell.angle_gamma   90.00
#
_symmetry.space_group_name_H-M   'P 1'
#
loop_
_entity.id
_entity.type
_entity.pdbx_description
1 polymer ?
#
loop_
_entity_poly.entity_id
_entity_poly.type
_entity_poly.pdbx_seq_one_letter_code
_entity_poly.pdbx_strand_id
1 'polypeptide(L)' 'MGKKTPKYIVFNKNMGGRFHKPVSGGDDLELLRTYYSGDAYEIVRTADLVEREEW' A
#
# COMPACT_ATOMS: atom_id res chain seq x y z
N MET A 1 13.25 7.02 16.07
CA MET A 1 12.11 6.07 16.03
C MET A 1 11.79 5.80 14.57
N GLY A 2 12.18 4.64 14.04
CA GLY A 2 11.93 4.31 12.64
C GLY A 2 10.43 4.26 12.36
N LYS A 3 9.97 4.88 11.27
CA LYS A 3 8.57 4.77 10.86
C LYS A 3 8.31 3.29 10.53
N LYS A 4 7.46 2.64 11.32
CA LYS A 4 6.98 1.28 11.03
C LYS A 4 6.32 1.28 9.65
N THR A 5 6.69 0.34 8.80
CA THR A 5 6.02 0.14 7.51
C THR A 5 4.57 -0.29 7.76
N PRO A 6 3.57 0.40 7.17
CA PRO A 6 2.18 0.01 7.33
C PRO A 6 1.94 -1.35 6.67
N LYS A 7 1.04 -2.17 7.23
CA LYS A 7 0.68 -3.50 6.70
C LYS A 7 0.00 -3.44 5.33
N TYR A 8 -0.67 -2.34 5.03
CA TYR A 8 -1.34 -2.11 3.75
C TYR A 8 -0.99 -0.73 3.20
N ILE A 9 -0.92 -0.66 1.87
CA ILE A 9 -0.68 0.56 1.10
C ILE A 9 -1.82 0.74 0.09
N VAL A 10 -2.28 1.98 -0.07
CA VAL A 10 -3.34 2.33 -1.02
C VAL A 10 -2.75 3.09 -2.20
N PHE A 11 -3.08 2.66 -3.41
CA PHE A 11 -2.79 3.35 -4.65
C PHE A 11 -4.07 3.88 -5.28
N ASN A 12 -3.99 5.03 -5.93
CA ASN A 12 -5.03 5.54 -6.80
C ASN A 12 -4.64 5.23 -8.26
N LYS A 13 -5.43 4.38 -8.92
CA LYS A 13 -5.18 3.92 -10.28
C LYS A 13 -5.51 4.98 -11.34
N ASN A 14 -6.30 5.99 -11.00
CA ASN A 14 -6.64 7.09 -11.91
C ASN A 14 -5.50 8.11 -12.05
N MET A 15 -4.52 8.09 -11.14
CA MET A 15 -3.32 8.93 -11.28
C MET A 15 -2.37 8.29 -12.29
N GLY A 16 -2.58 8.60 -13.57
CA GLY A 16 -1.76 8.18 -14.72
C GLY A 16 -0.39 8.87 -14.77
N GLY A 17 0.44 8.67 -13.74
CA GLY A 17 1.79 9.20 -13.65
C GLY A 17 2.85 8.10 -13.63
N ARG A 18 4.06 8.44 -14.08
CA ARG A 18 5.24 7.55 -14.13
C ARG A 18 5.62 6.91 -12.78
N PHE A 19 5.05 7.41 -11.68
CA PHE A 19 5.20 6.90 -10.33
C PHE A 19 3.82 6.77 -9.69
N HIS A 20 3.31 5.55 -9.55
CA HIS A 20 2.17 5.26 -8.69
C HIS A 20 2.59 5.50 -7.24
N LYS A 21 2.54 6.77 -6.79
CA LYS A 21 2.82 7.09 -5.39
C LYS A 21 1.63 6.60 -4.54
N PRO A 22 1.91 5.97 -3.40
CA PRO A 22 0.84 5.59 -2.49
C PRO A 22 0.12 6.84 -2.00
N VAL A 23 -1.21 6.80 -2.01
CA VAL A 23 -2.06 7.89 -1.52
C VAL A 23 -2.37 7.75 -0.03
N SER A 24 -2.24 6.54 0.51
CA SER A 24 -2.41 6.26 1.93
C SER A 24 -1.76 4.93 2.33
N GLY A 25 -1.78 4.62 3.62
CA GLY A 25 -1.36 3.34 4.18
C GLY A 25 -1.83 3.19 5.63
N GLY A 26 -1.97 1.95 6.08
CA GLY A 26 -2.44 1.66 7.43
C GLY A 26 -2.43 0.17 7.75
N ASP A 27 -2.74 -0.15 9.01
CA ASP A 27 -2.75 -1.52 9.51
C ASP A 27 -4.17 -2.14 9.53
N ASP A 28 -5.22 -1.32 9.42
CA ASP A 28 -6.62 -1.71 9.43
C ASP A 28 -7.20 -1.78 8.00
N LEU A 29 -7.43 -3.00 7.52
CA LEU A 29 -7.94 -3.23 6.16
C LEU A 29 -9.40 -2.79 6.00
N GLU A 30 -10.24 -2.97 7.02
CA GLU A 30 -11.66 -2.63 6.92
C GLU A 30 -11.83 -1.11 6.83
N LEU A 31 -11.11 -0.38 7.66
CA LEU A 31 -11.08 1.08 7.61
C LEU A 31 -10.62 1.59 6.25
N LEU A 32 -9.55 1.02 5.70
CA LEU A 32 -9.06 1.39 4.37
C LEU A 32 -10.09 1.09 3.27
N ARG A 33 -10.80 -0.04 3.35
CA ARG A 33 -11.88 -0.38 2.41
C ARG A 33 -13.09 0.54 2.52
N THR A 34 -13.39 1.09 3.70
CA THR A 34 -14.46 2.08 3.88
C THR A 34 -14.14 3.40 3.17
N TYR A 35 -12.89 3.87 3.25
CA TYR A 35 -12.49 5.15 2.65
C TYR A 35 -12.01 5.06 1.20
N TYR A 36 -11.43 3.92 0.81
CA TYR A 36 -10.80 3.71 -0.50
C TYR A 36 -11.41 2.47 -1.17
N SER A 37 -12.57 2.66 -1.77
CA SER A 37 -13.38 1.61 -2.40
C SER A 37 -13.56 1.81 -3.91
N GLY A 38 -13.92 0.72 -4.60
CA GLY A 38 -14.24 0.73 -6.03
C GLY A 38 -13.02 0.72 -6.93
N ASP A 39 -13.25 0.77 -8.24
CA ASP A 39 -12.23 0.55 -9.26
C ASP A 39 -11.17 1.64 -9.36
N ALA A 40 -11.31 2.75 -8.63
CA ALA A 40 -10.32 3.82 -8.59
C ALA A 40 -9.11 3.50 -7.69
N TYR A 41 -9.27 2.59 -6.73
CA TYR A 41 -8.25 2.32 -5.71
C TYR A 41 -7.78 0.87 -5.75
N GLU A 42 -6.53 0.68 -5.34
CA GLU A 42 -5.93 -0.63 -5.13
C GLU A 42 -5.27 -0.66 -3.75
N ILE A 43 -5.62 -1.65 -2.93
CA ILE A 43 -5.05 -1.85 -1.61
C ILE A 43 -4.16 -3.10 -1.67
N VAL A 44 -2.86 -2.92 -1.47
CA VAL A 44 -1.89 -4.00 -1.45
C VAL A 44 -1.39 -4.25 -0.04
N ARG A 45 -1.09 -5.51 0.28
CA ARG A 45 -0.39 -5.88 1.51
C ARG A 45 1.10 -5.64 1.33
N THR A 46 1.73 -4.99 2.29
CA THR A 46 3.19 -4.88 2.34
C THR A 46 3.79 -6.20 2.80
N ALA A 47 4.91 -6.57 2.18
CA ALA A 47 5.76 -7.64 2.64
C ALA A 47 7.10 -7.02 2.98
N ASP A 48 7.67 -7.42 4.11
CA ASP A 48 9.07 -7.10 4.38
C ASP A 48 9.92 -7.78 3.32
N LEU A 49 10.78 -7.01 2.66
CA LEU A 49 11.81 -7.56 1.80
C LEU A 49 12.81 -8.24 2.72
N VAL A 50 12.60 -9.54 2.96
CA VAL A 50 13.67 -10.38 3.50
C VAL A 50 14.67 -10.51 2.36
N GLU A 51 15.86 -9.94 2.53
CA GLU A 51 16.97 -10.18 1.62
C GLU A 51 17.15 -11.69 1.52
N ARG A 52 16.79 -12.25 0.37
CA ARG A 52 16.99 -13.67 0.09
C ARG A 52 18.49 -13.85 -0.03
N GLU A 53 19.13 -14.41 1.00
CA GLU A 53 20.51 -14.87 0.89
C GLU A 53 20.59 -15.79 -0.33
N GLU A 54 21.37 -15.36 -1.32
CA GLU A 54 21.66 -16.13 -2.52
C GLU A 54 22.48 -17.36 -2.09
N TRP A 55 21.92 -18.55 -2.30
CA TRP A 55 22.63 -19.84 -2.16
C TRP A 55 23.25 -20.26 -3.47
#